data_AF-A0AA96IFM9-F1
#
_entry.id   AF-A0AA96IFM9-F1
#
_cell.length_a   1.000
_cell.length_b   1.000
_cell.length_c   1.000
_cell.angle_alpha   90.00
_cell.angle_beta   90.00
_cell.angle_gamma   90.00
#
_symmetry.space_group_name_H-M   'P 1'
#
loop_
_entity.id
_entity.type
_entity.pdbx_description
1 polymer ?
#
loop_
_entity_poly.entity_id
_entity_poly.type
_entity_poly.pdbx_seq_one_letter_code
_entity_poly.pdbx_strand_id
1 'polypeptide(L)'
;MFRTIFDLFKFIFKKVTKLSIPYFSVEENDLKFKISTDSYYKYTLYNIVIKVRHDPYVYEAYTLKANNIFIEYIHTLNDVMWNSQPFSYFLNLLKDELKVYSFENLEKKSHTHYEFNIYRVNNEFNLYLIYIYEMNKEIFIVDTKGELYENLLRNFEKSYNCNFEKNENNHFDLNISLVKKNALNNYFKLASS
;
A
#
# COMPACT_ATOMS: atom_id res chain seq x y z
N MET A 1 -44.29 -19.53 18.16
CA MET A 1 -43.16 -20.28 17.56
C MET A 1 -42.10 -19.39 16.89
N PHE A 2 -42.05 -18.07 17.17
CA PHE A 2 -41.12 -17.13 16.52
C PHE A 2 -40.00 -16.60 17.44
N ARG A 3 -40.04 -16.91 18.74
CA ARG A 3 -39.04 -16.42 19.72
C ARG A 3 -37.74 -17.24 19.71
N THR A 4 -37.84 -18.54 19.41
CA THR A 4 -36.71 -19.48 19.44
C THR A 4 -35.73 -19.31 18.28
N ILE A 5 -36.17 -18.84 17.12
CA ILE A 5 -35.32 -18.60 15.95
C ILE A 5 -34.41 -17.39 16.18
N PHE A 6 -34.92 -16.34 16.84
CA PHE A 6 -34.16 -15.11 17.11
C PHE A 6 -33.02 -15.33 18.10
N ASP A 7 -33.22 -16.18 19.10
CA ASP A 7 -32.18 -16.51 20.10
C ASP A 7 -31.10 -17.44 19.52
N LEU A 8 -31.44 -18.29 18.55
CA LEU A 8 -30.47 -19.14 17.84
C LEU A 8 -29.52 -18.30 16.96
N PHE A 9 -30.04 -17.28 16.27
CA PHE A 9 -29.21 -16.32 15.53
C PHE A 9 -28.27 -15.53 16.46
N LYS A 10 -28.73 -15.18 17.66
CA LYS A 10 -27.91 -14.46 18.65
C LYS A 10 -26.72 -15.27 19.17
N PHE A 11 -26.81 -16.60 19.16
CA PHE A 11 -25.74 -17.49 19.63
C PHE A 11 -24.69 -17.80 18.55
N ILE A 12 -25.09 -17.82 17.27
CA ILE A 12 -24.17 -18.08 16.15
C ILE A 12 -23.22 -16.89 15.92
N PHE A 13 -23.63 -15.66 16.27
CA PHE A 13 -22.76 -14.49 16.23
C PHE A 13 -21.79 -14.34 17.41
N LYS A 14 -21.77 -15.25 18.40
CA LYS A 14 -20.81 -15.20 19.52
C LYS A 14 -19.44 -15.83 19.23
N LYS A 15 -19.24 -16.36 18.01
CA LYS A 15 -17.91 -16.57 17.43
C LYS A 15 -17.64 -15.47 16.40
N VAL A 16 -17.71 -14.21 16.82
CA VAL A 16 -16.93 -13.17 16.15
C VAL A 16 -15.48 -13.55 16.43
N THR A 17 -14.87 -14.33 15.53
CA THR A 17 -13.43 -14.24 15.34
C THR A 17 -13.17 -12.75 15.21
N LYS A 18 -12.39 -12.20 16.13
CA LYS A 18 -12.04 -10.78 16.15
C LYS A 18 -11.32 -10.51 14.82
N LEU A 19 -12.08 -10.21 13.76
CA LEU A 19 -11.55 -9.95 12.42
C LEU A 19 -10.58 -8.80 12.63
N SER A 20 -9.30 -9.08 12.43
CA SER A 20 -8.25 -8.09 12.61
C SER A 20 -8.55 -6.95 11.67
N ILE A 21 -8.80 -5.76 12.22
CA ILE A 21 -9.04 -4.55 11.44
C ILE A 21 -7.79 -4.32 10.57
N PRO A 22 -7.94 -4.15 9.23
CA PRO A 22 -6.83 -4.06 8.30
C PRO A 22 -5.93 -2.85 8.62
N TYR A 23 -4.67 -2.93 8.20
CA TYR A 23 -3.74 -1.83 8.40
C TYR A 23 -3.97 -0.69 7.41
N PHE A 24 -4.54 -1.01 6.25
CA PHE A 24 -4.90 -0.05 5.23
C PHE A 24 -6.32 -0.31 4.71
N SER A 25 -7.11 0.74 4.56
CA SER A 25 -8.37 0.70 3.82
C SER A 25 -8.65 2.02 3.10
N VAL A 26 -9.45 1.94 2.05
CA VAL A 26 -10.02 3.11 1.37
C VAL A 26 -11.51 3.17 1.75
N GLU A 27 -11.92 4.24 2.42
CA GLU A 27 -13.30 4.47 2.90
C GLU A 27 -13.83 5.75 2.25
N GLU A 28 -14.74 5.62 1.28
CA GLU A 28 -15.25 6.76 0.48
C GLU A 28 -14.11 7.54 -0.20
N ASN A 29 -13.74 8.69 0.37
CA ASN A 29 -12.66 9.56 -0.09
C ASN A 29 -11.46 9.58 0.85
N ASP A 30 -11.44 8.77 1.92
CA ASP A 30 -10.35 8.74 2.88
C ASP A 30 -9.49 7.48 2.71
N LEU A 31 -8.17 7.66 2.72
CA LEU A 31 -7.26 6.59 3.09
C LEU A 31 -7.22 6.48 4.60
N LYS A 32 -7.32 5.27 5.12
CA LYS A 32 -7.28 4.99 6.54
C LYS A 32 -6.15 4.04 6.85
N PHE A 33 -5.30 4.47 7.77
CA PHE A 33 -4.10 3.77 8.19
C PHE A 33 -4.21 3.44 9.67
N LYS A 34 -4.08 2.17 10.02
CA LYS A 34 -4.07 1.73 11.42
C LYS A 34 -2.72 2.04 12.04
N ILE A 35 -2.73 2.81 13.12
CA ILE A 35 -1.52 3.18 13.87
C ILE A 35 -1.35 2.24 15.08
N SER A 36 -2.45 1.96 15.77
CA SER A 36 -2.49 1.04 16.92
C SER A 36 -3.83 0.29 16.97
N THR A 37 -4.08 -0.47 18.03
CA THR A 37 -5.35 -1.17 18.25
C THR A 37 -6.56 -0.21 18.20
N ASP A 38 -6.39 0.99 18.74
CA ASP A 38 -7.50 1.93 18.98
C ASP A 38 -7.34 3.26 18.22
N SER A 39 -6.32 3.39 17.37
CA SER A 39 -6.05 4.64 16.64
C SER A 39 -5.79 4.44 15.15
N TYR A 40 -6.35 5.37 14.37
CA TYR A 40 -6.22 5.44 12.92
C TYR A 40 -5.81 6.84 12.50
N TYR A 41 -4.97 6.93 11.48
CA TYR A 41 -4.74 8.14 10.73
C TYR A 41 -5.60 8.12 9.48
N LYS A 42 -6.22 9.26 9.14
CA LYS A 42 -7.01 9.43 7.93
C LYS A 42 -6.36 10.49 7.05
N TYR A 43 -6.37 10.24 5.75
CA TYR A 43 -5.89 11.17 4.73
C TYR A 43 -6.94 11.30 3.62
N THR A 44 -7.52 12.49 3.49
CA THR A 44 -8.59 12.75 2.53
C THR A 44 -8.05 12.94 1.13
N LEU A 45 -8.69 12.28 0.18
CA LEU A 45 -8.36 12.26 -1.23
C LEU A 45 -9.28 13.16 -2.04
N TYR A 46 -8.72 13.72 -3.11
CA TYR A 46 -9.40 14.50 -4.13
C TYR A 46 -8.97 13.99 -5.51
N ASN A 47 -9.88 14.11 -6.48
CA ASN A 47 -9.64 13.70 -7.87
C ASN A 47 -9.22 12.22 -8.00
N ILE A 48 -9.95 11.34 -7.31
CA ILE A 48 -9.64 9.92 -7.22
C ILE A 48 -9.85 9.24 -8.57
N VAL A 49 -8.82 8.56 -9.07
CA VAL A 49 -8.87 7.68 -10.24
C VAL A 49 -8.46 6.28 -9.81
N ILE A 50 -9.39 5.33 -9.85
CA ILE A 50 -9.14 3.92 -9.53
C ILE A 50 -9.18 3.09 -10.81
N LYS A 51 -8.23 2.17 -10.95
CA LYS A 51 -8.22 1.15 -12.00
C LYS A 51 -8.06 -0.22 -11.37
N VAL A 52 -9.07 -1.07 -11.50
CA VAL A 52 -9.01 -2.47 -11.06
C VAL A 52 -7.97 -3.24 -11.89
N ARG A 53 -7.28 -4.17 -11.25
CA ARG A 53 -6.29 -5.06 -11.85
C ARG A 53 -6.72 -6.51 -11.66
N HIS A 54 -6.42 -7.32 -12.66
CA HIS A 54 -6.79 -8.73 -12.67
C HIS A 54 -5.57 -9.57 -13.03
N ASP A 55 -5.41 -10.67 -12.31
CA ASP A 55 -4.45 -11.75 -12.54
C ASP A 55 -5.04 -13.02 -11.90
N PRO A 56 -4.80 -14.22 -12.44
CA PRO A 56 -5.35 -15.46 -11.87
C PRO A 56 -4.99 -15.72 -10.40
N TYR A 57 -3.91 -15.10 -9.90
CA TYR A 57 -3.38 -15.31 -8.55
C TYR A 57 -3.81 -14.22 -7.54
N VAL A 58 -4.61 -13.22 -7.94
CA VAL A 58 -5.10 -12.17 -7.04
C VAL A 58 -6.58 -12.32 -6.71
N TYR A 59 -6.93 -12.12 -5.44
CA TYR A 59 -8.30 -11.98 -4.98
C TYR A 59 -8.86 -10.59 -5.31
N GLU A 60 -8.07 -9.56 -5.03
CA GLU A 60 -8.41 -8.16 -5.26
C GLU A 60 -7.15 -7.37 -5.56
N ALA A 61 -7.16 -6.54 -6.60
CA ALA A 61 -6.08 -5.62 -6.85
C ALA A 61 -6.56 -4.36 -7.59
N TYR A 62 -5.94 -3.23 -7.29
CA TYR A 62 -6.20 -1.98 -7.99
C TYR A 62 -5.02 -1.03 -7.90
N THR A 63 -5.01 -0.07 -8.82
CA THR A 63 -4.17 1.13 -8.72
C THR A 63 -5.05 2.35 -8.48
N LEU A 64 -4.65 3.22 -7.56
CA LEU A 64 -5.35 4.47 -7.25
C LEU A 64 -4.39 5.65 -7.46
N LYS A 65 -4.90 6.72 -8.07
CA LYS A 65 -4.24 8.02 -8.17
C LYS A 65 -5.13 9.12 -7.59
N ALA A 66 -4.57 9.96 -6.74
CA ALA A 66 -5.21 11.12 -6.12
C ALA A 66 -4.11 12.02 -5.55
N ASN A 67 -4.34 13.29 -5.23
CA ASN A 67 -3.41 14.15 -4.44
C ASN A 67 -1.88 14.05 -4.72
N ASN A 68 -1.44 13.74 -5.94
CA ASN A 68 -0.03 13.43 -6.27
C ASN A 68 0.56 12.19 -5.57
N ILE A 69 -0.33 11.31 -5.11
CA ILE A 69 -0.03 9.96 -4.64
C ILE A 69 -0.46 8.93 -5.69
N PHE A 70 0.34 7.89 -5.80
CA PHE A 70 -0.01 6.66 -6.51
C PHE A 70 -0.04 5.51 -5.49
N ILE A 71 -1.04 4.65 -5.59
CA ILE A 71 -1.17 3.46 -4.75
C ILE A 71 -1.34 2.25 -5.66
N GLU A 72 -0.63 1.17 -5.39
CA GLU A 72 -0.96 -0.17 -5.84
C GLU A 72 -1.33 -1.03 -4.63
N TYR A 73 -2.56 -1.55 -4.62
CA TYR A 73 -3.06 -2.50 -3.63
C TYR A 73 -3.16 -3.88 -4.28
N ILE A 74 -2.60 -4.89 -3.63
CA ILE A 74 -2.60 -6.28 -4.11
C ILE A 74 -2.98 -7.18 -2.94
N HIS A 75 -4.05 -7.94 -3.10
CA HIS A 75 -4.46 -9.01 -2.20
C HIS A 75 -4.42 -10.32 -2.96
N THR A 76 -3.44 -11.17 -2.66
CA THR A 76 -3.25 -12.47 -3.33
C THR A 76 -4.17 -13.55 -2.75
N LEU A 77 -4.35 -14.63 -3.50
CA LEU A 77 -4.93 -15.86 -2.94
C LEU A 77 -4.00 -16.46 -1.87
N ASN A 78 -4.55 -17.27 -0.96
CA ASN A 78 -3.82 -17.78 0.20
C ASN A 78 -2.65 -18.73 -0.14
N ASP A 79 -2.68 -19.38 -1.30
CA ASP A 79 -1.71 -20.35 -1.79
C ASP A 79 -0.73 -19.74 -2.81
N VAL A 80 -0.73 -18.42 -2.94
CA VAL A 80 0.17 -17.69 -3.82
C VAL A 80 1.40 -17.26 -3.06
N MET A 81 2.55 -17.47 -3.68
CA MET A 81 3.84 -17.04 -3.17
C MET A 81 4.48 -16.01 -4.11
N TRP A 82 5.16 -15.05 -3.51
CA TRP A 82 6.02 -14.14 -4.23
C TRP A 82 7.35 -14.83 -4.55
N ASN A 83 7.81 -14.69 -5.80
CA ASN A 83 9.08 -15.27 -6.24
C ASN A 83 10.31 -14.50 -5.71
N SER A 84 10.10 -13.31 -5.14
CA SER A 84 11.09 -12.49 -4.44
C SER A 84 10.38 -11.48 -3.52
N GLN A 85 11.13 -10.58 -2.89
CA GLN A 85 10.56 -9.59 -1.99
C GLN A 85 9.63 -8.62 -2.77
N PRO A 86 8.36 -8.45 -2.37
CA PRO A 86 7.38 -7.65 -3.12
C PRO A 86 7.81 -6.20 -3.34
N PHE A 87 8.35 -5.55 -2.31
CA PHE A 87 8.83 -4.17 -2.40
C PHE A 87 10.00 -4.00 -3.37
N SER A 88 10.92 -4.97 -3.44
CA SER A 88 12.01 -4.96 -4.43
C SER A 88 11.48 -5.06 -5.86
N TYR A 89 10.47 -5.90 -6.10
CA TYR A 89 9.82 -5.96 -7.42
C TYR A 89 9.14 -4.63 -7.78
N PHE A 90 8.42 -4.05 -6.83
CA PHE A 90 7.78 -2.75 -7.03
C PHE A 90 8.81 -1.67 -7.36
N LEU A 91 9.91 -1.62 -6.60
CA LEU A 91 10.98 -0.65 -6.79
C LEU A 91 11.64 -0.77 -8.17
N ASN A 92 11.93 -1.99 -8.61
CA ASN A 92 12.47 -2.25 -9.94
C ASN A 92 11.50 -1.82 -11.04
N LEU A 93 10.21 -2.15 -10.89
CA LEU A 93 9.18 -1.74 -11.84
C LEU A 93 9.02 -0.22 -11.90
N LEU A 94 9.06 0.46 -10.75
CA LEU A 94 8.99 1.91 -10.66
C LEU A 94 10.18 2.57 -11.35
N LYS A 95 11.38 2.02 -11.15
CA LYS A 95 12.61 2.46 -11.82
C LYS A 95 12.49 2.36 -13.35
N ASP A 96 11.99 1.23 -13.85
CA ASP A 96 11.77 1.00 -15.28
C ASP A 96 10.74 1.98 -15.87
N GLU A 97 9.64 2.24 -15.17
CA GLU A 97 8.60 3.17 -15.63
C GLU A 97 9.09 4.60 -15.69
N LEU A 98 9.83 5.04 -14.66
CA LEU A 98 10.40 6.38 -14.61
C LEU A 98 11.56 6.55 -15.60
N LYS A 99 12.08 5.46 -16.18
CA LYS A 99 13.25 5.43 -17.08
C LYS A 99 14.48 6.05 -16.43
N VAL A 100 14.69 5.73 -15.15
CA VAL A 100 15.78 6.27 -14.33
C VAL A 100 16.82 5.19 -14.06
N TYR A 101 18.08 5.62 -13.89
CA TYR A 101 19.21 4.70 -13.77
C TYR A 101 19.66 4.52 -12.33
N SER A 102 19.35 5.44 -11.41
CA SER A 102 19.68 5.30 -9.98
C SER A 102 18.52 5.63 -9.06
N PHE A 103 18.39 4.78 -8.03
CA PHE A 103 17.65 5.04 -6.79
C PHE A 103 18.66 4.87 -5.65
N GLU A 104 18.94 5.94 -4.92
CA GLU A 104 19.75 5.92 -3.72
C GLU A 104 18.83 6.05 -2.50
N ASN A 105 18.87 5.08 -1.58
CA ASN A 105 18.04 5.14 -0.37
C ASN A 105 18.66 6.14 0.61
N LEU A 106 17.97 7.25 0.85
CA LEU A 106 18.38 8.28 1.81
C LEU A 106 17.88 7.99 3.23
N GLU A 107 16.71 7.36 3.33
CA GLU A 107 16.10 7.01 4.61
C GLU A 107 15.30 5.71 4.48
N LYS A 108 15.38 4.89 5.54
CA LYS A 108 14.48 3.76 5.78
C LYS A 108 14.06 3.76 7.25
N LYS A 109 12.75 3.72 7.51
CA LYS A 109 12.14 3.57 8.85
C LYS A 109 11.11 2.44 8.80
N SER A 110 11.11 1.58 9.81
CA SER A 110 10.19 0.42 9.88
C SER A 110 9.38 0.45 11.18
N HIS A 111 8.07 0.30 11.07
CA HIS A 111 7.11 0.30 12.17
C HIS A 111 6.05 -0.78 11.98
N THR A 112 6.18 -1.90 12.69
CA THR A 112 5.24 -3.03 12.66
C THR A 112 4.96 -3.59 11.25
N HIS A 113 3.99 -3.04 10.52
CA HIS A 113 3.57 -3.43 9.16
C HIS A 113 3.90 -2.37 8.10
N TYR A 114 4.63 -1.31 8.48
CA TYR A 114 4.97 -0.18 7.62
C TYR A 114 6.47 -0.12 7.40
N GLU A 115 6.89 0.10 6.15
CA GLU A 115 8.21 0.60 5.80
C GLU A 115 8.08 1.95 5.09
N PHE A 116 8.74 2.96 5.63
CA PHE A 116 8.85 4.31 5.09
C PHE A 116 10.24 4.45 4.49
N ASN A 117 10.31 4.80 3.20
CA ASN A 117 11.57 4.95 2.49
C ASN A 117 11.61 6.28 1.73
N ILE A 118 12.75 6.97 1.78
CA ILE A 118 13.04 8.12 0.92
C ILE A 118 14.13 7.71 -0.06
N TYR A 119 13.88 7.86 -1.35
CA TYR A 119 14.84 7.57 -2.40
C TYR A 119 15.21 8.84 -3.17
N ARG A 120 16.51 9.13 -3.31
CA ARG A 120 17.01 10.07 -4.29
C ARG A 120 17.04 9.41 -5.65
N VAL A 121 16.38 10.01 -6.63
CA VAL A 121 16.30 9.52 -8.01
C VAL A 121 17.20 10.34 -8.91
N ASN A 122 18.14 9.71 -9.61
CA ASN A 122 19.10 10.35 -10.53
C ASN A 122 19.82 11.59 -9.96
N ASN A 123 19.96 11.70 -8.63
CA ASN A 123 20.43 12.89 -7.93
C ASN A 123 19.59 14.17 -8.13
N GLU A 124 18.40 14.07 -8.74
CA GLU A 124 17.56 15.20 -9.13
C GLU A 124 16.41 15.46 -8.15
N PHE A 125 15.70 14.42 -7.73
CA PHE A 125 14.50 14.57 -6.91
C PHE A 125 14.32 13.42 -5.91
N ASN A 126 13.50 13.63 -4.88
CA ASN A 126 13.25 12.63 -3.84
C ASN A 126 11.89 11.97 -4.02
N LEU A 127 11.79 10.65 -3.96
CA LEU A 127 10.51 9.94 -3.89
C LEU A 127 10.29 9.42 -2.47
N TYR A 128 9.09 9.64 -1.95
CA TYR A 128 8.66 9.15 -0.65
C TYR A 128 7.80 7.91 -0.87
N LEU A 129 8.27 6.77 -0.39
CA LEU A 129 7.61 5.48 -0.55
C LEU A 129 7.12 4.98 0.79
N ILE A 130 5.87 4.53 0.84
CA ILE A 130 5.31 3.82 1.99
C ILE A 130 4.92 2.44 1.50
N TYR A 131 5.45 1.43 2.16
CA TYR A 131 5.11 0.04 1.92
C TYR A 131 4.40 -0.51 3.15
N ILE A 132 3.21 -1.09 2.93
CA ILE A 132 2.40 -1.71 3.98
C ILE A 132 2.21 -3.17 3.60
N TYR A 133 2.55 -4.08 4.52
CA TYR A 133 2.43 -5.51 4.29
C TYR A 133 1.57 -6.18 5.37
N GLU A 134 0.61 -6.97 4.94
CA GLU A 134 -0.15 -7.91 5.76
C GLU A 134 0.00 -9.32 5.15
N MET A 135 -0.54 -10.36 5.81
CA MET A 135 -0.26 -11.77 5.45
C MET A 135 -0.33 -12.09 3.94
N ASN A 136 -1.36 -11.60 3.23
CA ASN A 136 -1.52 -11.77 1.78
C ASN A 136 -1.80 -10.43 1.08
N LYS A 137 -1.46 -9.30 1.72
CA LYS A 137 -1.73 -7.98 1.16
C LYS A 137 -0.46 -7.17 1.10
N GLU A 138 -0.24 -6.58 -0.07
CA GLU A 138 0.86 -5.66 -0.33
C GLU A 138 0.27 -4.33 -0.80
N ILE A 139 0.65 -3.25 -0.13
CA ILE A 139 0.23 -1.90 -0.49
C ILE A 139 1.49 -1.07 -0.71
N PHE A 140 1.65 -0.60 -1.94
CA PHE A 140 2.75 0.28 -2.34
C PHE A 140 2.21 1.67 -2.58
N ILE A 141 2.75 2.66 -1.87
CA ILE A 141 2.35 4.06 -2.00
C ILE A 141 3.58 4.85 -2.43
N VAL A 142 3.43 5.60 -3.53
CA VAL A 142 4.40 6.61 -3.96
C VAL A 142 3.77 7.98 -3.70
N ASP A 143 4.35 8.72 -2.77
CA ASP A 143 3.99 10.10 -2.46
C ASP A 143 5.05 11.03 -3.06
N THR A 144 4.65 11.81 -4.05
CA THR A 144 5.58 12.65 -4.81
C THR A 144 5.89 13.98 -4.10
N LYS A 145 5.07 14.38 -3.12
CA LYS A 145 5.24 15.62 -2.34
C LYS A 145 5.67 15.38 -0.89
N GLY A 146 5.58 14.14 -0.40
CA GLY A 146 5.96 13.73 0.95
C GLY A 146 4.94 14.11 2.04
N GLU A 147 3.79 14.66 1.66
CA GLU A 147 2.77 15.11 2.63
C GLU A 147 2.13 13.94 3.39
N LEU A 148 1.70 12.89 2.69
CA LEU A 148 1.15 11.69 3.30
C LEU A 148 2.24 10.96 4.09
N TYR A 149 3.44 10.84 3.52
CA TYR A 149 4.59 10.20 4.17
C TYR A 149 4.88 10.81 5.53
N GLU A 150 5.10 12.13 5.58
CA GLU A 150 5.50 12.83 6.81
C GLU A 150 4.39 12.80 7.85
N ASN A 151 3.15 13.09 7.43
CA ASN A 151 2.03 13.13 8.36
C ASN A 151 1.71 11.75 8.92
N LEU A 152 1.79 10.69 8.10
CA LEU A 152 1.61 9.33 8.58
C LEU A 152 2.75 8.92 9.51
N LEU A 153 4.02 9.16 9.14
CA LEU A 153 5.17 8.79 9.97
C LEU A 153 5.15 9.49 11.33
N ARG A 154 4.69 10.75 11.41
CA ARG A 154 4.50 11.49 12.69
C ARG A 154 3.46 10.87 13.63
N ASN A 155 2.65 9.94 13.16
CA ASN A 155 1.80 9.15 14.05
C ASN A 155 2.56 8.07 14.81
N PHE A 156 3.72 7.64 14.30
CA PHE A 156 4.64 6.70 14.94
C PHE A 156 5.80 7.41 15.64
N GLU A 157 6.39 8.43 15.00
CA GLU A 157 7.52 9.21 15.49
C GLU A 157 7.14 10.69 15.64
N LYS A 158 6.62 11.09 16.81
CA LYS A 158 6.07 12.44 17.03
C LYS A 158 7.07 13.57 16.78
N SER A 159 8.37 13.33 17.00
CA SER A 159 9.46 14.29 16.77
C SER A 159 10.03 14.26 15.36
N TYR A 160 9.46 13.46 14.44
CA TYR A 160 9.99 13.34 13.08
C TYR A 160 9.88 14.66 12.31
N ASN A 161 11.01 15.09 11.76
CA ASN A 161 11.12 16.21 10.84
C ASN A 161 11.87 15.77 9.58
N CYS A 162 11.24 15.95 8.42
CA CYS A 162 11.85 15.65 7.14
C CYS A 162 12.80 16.78 6.76
N ASN A 163 14.08 16.48 6.63
CA ASN A 163 15.12 17.44 6.26
C ASN A 163 15.51 17.33 4.77
N PHE A 164 14.71 16.64 3.96
CA PHE A 164 14.96 16.44 2.55
C PHE A 164 14.12 17.39 1.71
N GLU A 165 14.70 17.87 0.60
CA GLU A 165 14.03 18.77 -0.34
C GLU A 165 12.77 18.12 -0.92
N LYS A 166 11.66 18.86 -0.88
CA LYS A 166 10.36 18.42 -1.40
C LYS A 166 10.23 18.75 -2.87
N ASN A 167 9.57 17.89 -3.63
CA ASN A 167 9.31 18.16 -5.04
C ASN A 167 8.06 19.06 -5.17
N GLU A 168 8.26 20.36 -5.32
CA GLU A 168 7.11 21.27 -5.49
C GLU A 168 6.46 21.15 -6.88
N ASN A 169 7.25 20.82 -7.91
CA ASN A 169 6.84 20.89 -9.32
C ASN A 169 6.83 19.56 -10.09
N ASN A 170 7.18 18.44 -9.45
CA ASN A 170 7.24 17.16 -10.16
C ASN A 170 5.90 16.45 -10.12
N HIS A 171 5.26 16.33 -11.29
CA HIS A 171 4.08 15.50 -11.49
C HIS A 171 4.45 14.26 -12.29
N PHE A 172 4.33 13.08 -11.68
CA PHE A 172 4.57 11.80 -12.34
C PHE A 172 3.24 11.11 -12.62
N ASP A 173 2.92 10.88 -13.89
CA ASP A 173 1.78 10.05 -14.27
C ASP A 173 2.15 8.57 -14.27
N LEU A 174 2.23 7.95 -13.09
CA LEU A 174 2.68 6.56 -12.93
C LEU A 174 1.64 5.55 -13.42
N ASN A 175 1.89 4.80 -14.49
CA ASN A 175 0.96 3.74 -14.96
C ASN A 175 1.53 2.33 -14.75
N ILE A 176 2.06 2.10 -13.55
CA ILE A 176 2.64 0.81 -13.16
C ILE A 176 1.61 -0.09 -12.49
N SER A 177 1.83 -1.40 -12.63
CA SER A 177 1.21 -2.40 -11.77
C SER A 177 1.98 -3.71 -11.88
N LEU A 178 2.41 -4.26 -10.73
CA LEU A 178 2.97 -5.60 -10.65
C LEU A 178 1.98 -6.64 -11.15
N VAL A 179 0.71 -6.52 -10.77
CA VAL A 179 -0.38 -7.42 -11.21
C VAL A 179 -0.50 -7.42 -12.73
N LYS A 180 -0.54 -6.23 -13.35
CA LYS A 180 -0.63 -6.11 -14.83
C LYS A 180 0.55 -6.77 -15.55
N LYS A 181 1.75 -6.73 -14.96
CA LYS A 181 2.98 -7.25 -15.56
C LYS A 181 3.34 -8.66 -15.09
N ASN A 182 2.55 -9.28 -14.21
CA ASN A 182 2.88 -10.55 -13.59
C ASN A 182 2.97 -11.70 -14.62
N ALA A 183 2.08 -11.74 -15.62
CA ALA A 183 2.14 -12.77 -16.67
C ALA A 183 3.46 -12.78 -17.46
N LEU A 184 4.15 -11.63 -17.57
CA LEU A 184 5.43 -11.52 -18.28
C LEU A 184 6.63 -11.71 -17.34
N ASN A 185 6.54 -11.17 -16.13
CA ASN A 185 7.69 -11.05 -15.23
C ASN A 185 7.67 -12.06 -14.08
N ASN A 186 6.58 -12.83 -13.93
CA ASN A 186 6.42 -13.88 -12.94
C ASN A 186 6.79 -13.40 -11.52
N TYR A 187 6.15 -12.34 -11.05
CA TYR A 187 6.41 -11.79 -9.72
C TYR A 187 5.87 -12.69 -8.61
N PHE A 188 4.69 -13.27 -8.84
CA PHE A 188 4.02 -14.18 -7.92
C PHE A 188 3.24 -15.25 -8.68
N LYS A 189 3.14 -16.42 -8.06
CA LYS A 189 2.53 -17.63 -8.64
C LYS A 189 1.98 -18.54 -7.53
N LEU A 190 1.23 -19.58 -7.90
CA LEU A 190 0.82 -20.62 -6.95
C LEU A 190 2.05 -21.33 -6.37
N ALA A 191 2.03 -21.62 -5.07
CA ALA A 191 3.10 -22.32 -4.39
C ALA A 191 3.34 -23.74 -4.95
N SER A 192 2.33 -24.33 -5.58
CA SER A 192 2.36 -25.66 -6.19
C SER A 192 2.81 -25.67 -7.67
N SER A 193 3.17 -24.52 -8.24
CA SER A 193 3.52 -24.36 -9.67
C SER A 193 5.01 -24.30 -9.98
#